data_AF-A0A1J6JMP1-F1
#
_entry.id   AF-A0A1J6JMP1-F1
#
_cell.length_a   1.000
_cell.length_b   1.000
_cell.length_c   1.000
_cell.angle_alpha   90.00
_cell.angle_beta   90.00
_cell.angle_gamma   90.00
#
_symmetry.space_group_name_H-M   'P 1'
#
loop_
_entity.id
_entity.type
_entity.pdbx_description
1 polymer ?
#
loop_
_entity_poly.entity_id
_entity_poly.type
_entity_poly.pdbx_seq_one_letter_code
_entity_poly.pdbx_strand_id
1 'polypeptide(L)'
;MWSVGVVILELVLGTPDVFQVSSRTRALLDQHLEDWNESLKELAYKLRSFMEMCILSPGVTSKLHQTRAKYDQASVSPAPWKCSEEFFSRQIKNRDPLKIGFPNIWALRLVRELLQWNPEDRPSVDEALKHPYFSQR
;
A
#
# COMPACT_ATOMS: atom_id res chain seq x y z
N MET A 1 6.90 13.85 2.48
CA MET A 1 7.21 12.49 2.97
C MET A 1 6.89 11.38 1.96
N TRP A 2 5.75 11.38 1.27
CA TRP A 2 5.38 10.35 0.28
C TRP A 2 6.49 9.95 -0.70
N SER A 3 7.11 10.93 -1.37
CA SER A 3 8.14 10.65 -2.38
C SER A 3 9.31 9.87 -1.80
N VAL A 4 9.66 10.09 -0.53
CA VAL A 4 10.71 9.31 0.15
C VAL A 4 10.30 7.86 0.32
N GLY A 5 9.04 7.60 0.72
CA GLY A 5 8.49 6.25 0.80
C GLY A 5 8.49 5.54 -0.55
N VAL A 6 8.16 6.26 -1.64
CA VAL A 6 8.21 5.72 -3.01
C VAL A 6 9.63 5.38 -3.42
N VAL A 7 10.59 6.28 -3.22
CA VAL A 7 12.02 6.03 -3.54
C VAL A 7 12.55 4.82 -2.77
N ILE A 8 12.19 4.66 -1.50
CA ILE A 8 12.58 3.46 -0.74
C ILE A 8 11.98 2.19 -1.36
N LEU A 9 10.71 2.22 -1.81
CA LEU A 9 10.13 1.09 -2.52
C LEU A 9 10.84 0.81 -3.86
N GLU A 10 11.23 1.84 -4.61
CA GLU A 10 11.96 1.67 -5.88
C GLU A 10 13.30 0.96 -5.64
N LEU A 11 14.00 1.32 -4.56
CA LEU A 11 15.26 0.68 -4.16
C LEU A 11 15.05 -0.78 -3.71
N VAL A 12 14.00 -1.06 -2.93
CA VAL A 12 13.71 -2.42 -2.43
C VAL A 12 13.20 -3.33 -3.54
N LEU A 13 12.39 -2.81 -4.46
CA LEU A 13 11.79 -3.60 -5.54
C LEU A 13 12.66 -3.63 -6.81
N GLY A 14 13.67 -2.76 -6.90
CA GLY A 14 14.57 -2.67 -8.05
C GLY A 14 13.87 -2.20 -9.34
N THR A 15 12.79 -1.43 -9.22
CA THR A 15 12.00 -0.93 -10.35
C THR A 15 11.41 0.44 -10.06
N PRO A 16 11.38 1.37 -11.03
CA PRO A 16 10.67 2.66 -10.87
C PRO A 16 9.15 2.48 -10.85
N ASP A 17 8.63 1.35 -11.35
CA ASP A 17 7.19 1.11 -11.35
C ASP A 17 6.75 0.21 -10.19
N VAL A 18 6.70 0.82 -9.01
CA VAL A 18 6.34 0.15 -7.75
C VAL A 18 4.83 -0.07 -7.59
N PHE A 19 4.01 0.54 -8.45
CA PHE A 19 2.54 0.55 -8.37
C PHE A 19 1.92 -0.02 -9.64
N GLN A 20 2.34 -1.23 -10.00
CA GLN A 20 1.71 -2.03 -11.06
C GLN A 20 0.80 -3.12 -10.49
N VAL A 21 -0.29 -3.33 -11.22
CA VAL A 21 -1.11 -4.53 -11.08
C VAL A 21 -0.45 -5.70 -11.81
N SER A 22 -0.61 -6.92 -11.29
CA SER A 22 -0.14 -8.12 -11.99
C SER A 22 -0.83 -8.26 -13.36
N SER A 23 -0.16 -8.90 -14.33
CA SER A 23 -0.75 -9.18 -15.65
C SER A 23 -2.09 -9.92 -15.54
N ARG A 24 -2.19 -10.85 -14.59
CA ARG A 24 -3.43 -11.57 -14.27
C ARG A 24 -4.51 -10.62 -13.75
N THR A 25 -4.19 -9.76 -12.77
CA THR A 25 -5.14 -8.78 -12.24
C THR A 25 -5.61 -7.83 -13.34
N ARG A 26 -4.69 -7.35 -14.19
CA ARG A 26 -5.00 -6.48 -15.32
C ARG A 26 -5.98 -7.16 -16.28
N ALA A 27 -5.67 -8.36 -16.77
CA ALA A 27 -6.56 -9.08 -17.68
C ALA A 27 -7.98 -9.30 -17.11
N LEU A 28 -8.08 -9.56 -15.80
CA LEU A 28 -9.39 -9.67 -15.13
C LEU A 28 -10.11 -8.32 -15.04
N LEU A 29 -9.40 -7.22 -14.77
CA LEU A 29 -9.97 -5.88 -14.77
C LEU A 29 -10.39 -5.45 -16.17
N ASP A 30 -9.62 -5.77 -17.20
CA ASP A 30 -9.91 -5.42 -18.60
C ASP A 30 -11.27 -5.97 -19.02
N GLN A 31 -11.59 -7.20 -18.62
CA GLN A 31 -12.89 -7.82 -18.87
C GLN A 31 -14.04 -7.09 -18.15
N HIS A 32 -13.80 -6.51 -16.96
CA HIS A 32 -14.84 -5.81 -16.19
C HIS A 32 -15.00 -4.34 -16.62
N LEU A 33 -13.98 -3.77 -17.26
CA LEU A 33 -13.90 -2.37 -17.62
C LEU A 33 -13.92 -2.17 -19.14
N GLU A 34 -14.40 -3.15 -19.91
CA GLU A 34 -14.32 -3.18 -21.39
C GLU A 34 -14.80 -1.87 -22.03
N ASP A 35 -15.97 -1.39 -21.60
CA ASP A 35 -16.64 -0.18 -22.11
C ASP A 35 -16.13 1.14 -21.50
N TRP A 36 -15.15 1.09 -20.60
CA TRP A 36 -14.63 2.29 -19.95
C TRP A 36 -13.63 3.00 -20.86
N ASN A 37 -13.52 4.31 -20.71
CA ASN A 37 -12.47 5.05 -21.40
C ASN A 37 -11.08 4.66 -20.85
N GLU A 38 -10.03 4.86 -21.67
CA GLU A 38 -8.67 4.46 -21.30
C GLU A 38 -8.15 5.17 -20.05
N SER A 39 -8.51 6.45 -19.85
CA SER A 39 -8.08 7.20 -18.65
C SER A 39 -8.70 6.67 -17.35
N LEU A 40 -9.95 6.21 -17.38
CA LEU A 40 -10.61 5.57 -16.24
C LEU A 40 -10.07 4.17 -16.00
N LYS A 41 -9.72 3.43 -17.05
CA LYS A 41 -9.01 2.14 -16.92
C LYS A 41 -7.66 2.33 -16.23
N GLU A 42 -6.86 3.30 -16.66
CA GLU A 42 -5.59 3.65 -16.03
C GLU A 42 -5.75 4.01 -14.55
N LEU A 43 -6.74 4.85 -14.24
CA LEU A 43 -7.08 5.19 -12.85
C LEU A 43 -7.46 3.93 -12.05
N ALA A 44 -8.29 3.06 -12.62
CA ALA A 44 -8.70 1.82 -11.96
C ALA A 44 -7.52 0.88 -11.69
N TYR A 45 -6.59 0.72 -12.65
CA TYR A 45 -5.35 -0.03 -12.42
C TYR A 45 -4.52 0.59 -11.30
N LYS A 46 -4.39 1.93 -11.28
CA LYS A 46 -3.61 2.62 -10.25
C LYS A 46 -4.23 2.43 -8.87
N LEU A 47 -5.54 2.64 -8.74
CA LEU A 47 -6.27 2.41 -7.48
C LEU A 47 -6.14 0.96 -7.03
N ARG A 48 -6.27 -0.01 -7.96
CA ARG A 48 -6.06 -1.42 -7.65
C ARG A 48 -4.65 -1.69 -7.14
N SER A 49 -3.63 -1.10 -7.75
CA SER A 49 -2.24 -1.27 -7.30
C SER A 49 -2.04 -0.74 -5.87
N PHE A 50 -2.65 0.40 -5.52
CA PHE A 50 -2.60 0.94 -4.16
C PHE A 50 -3.33 0.06 -3.15
N MET A 51 -4.43 -0.56 -3.55
CA MET A 51 -5.14 -1.53 -2.72
C MET A 51 -4.31 -2.80 -2.50
N GLU A 52 -3.67 -3.33 -3.54
CA GLU A 52 -2.80 -4.52 -3.43
C GLU A 52 -1.55 -4.24 -2.58
N MET A 53 -1.06 -3.00 -2.61
CA MET A 53 0.06 -2.53 -1.80
C MET A 53 -0.38 -1.99 -0.43
N CYS A 54 -1.66 -2.13 -0.05
CA CYS A 54 -2.19 -1.68 1.23
C CYS A 54 -1.94 -0.19 1.56
N ILE A 55 -1.84 0.64 0.53
CA ILE A 55 -1.77 2.10 0.64
C ILE A 55 -3.17 2.68 0.75
N LEU A 56 -4.09 2.17 -0.08
CA LEU A 56 -5.48 2.58 -0.11
C LEU A 56 -6.35 1.48 0.48
N SER A 57 -6.95 1.72 1.65
CA SER A 57 -7.93 0.81 2.25
C SER A 57 -9.35 1.35 2.01
N PRO A 58 -10.18 0.70 1.19
CA PRO A 58 -11.59 1.07 1.09
C PRO A 58 -12.27 0.85 2.45
N GLY A 59 -12.98 1.86 2.95
CA GLY A 59 -13.73 1.79 4.21
C GLY A 59 -13.00 2.29 5.46
N VAL A 60 -11.72 2.67 5.38
CA VAL A 60 -11.04 3.41 6.46
C VAL A 60 -11.01 4.87 6.08
N THR A 61 -12.15 5.55 6.26
CA THR A 61 -12.15 7.01 6.26
C THR A 61 -11.28 7.49 7.43
N SER A 62 -10.55 8.57 7.18
CA SER A 62 -9.62 9.27 8.07
C SER A 62 -10.11 9.34 9.52
N LYS A 63 -9.17 9.51 10.48
CA LYS A 63 -9.28 9.43 11.95
C LYS A 63 -10.48 10.11 12.66
N LEU A 64 -11.39 10.76 11.94
CA LEU A 64 -12.66 11.33 12.41
C LEU A 64 -13.76 10.30 12.73
N HIS A 65 -13.65 9.03 12.34
CA HIS A 65 -14.70 8.01 12.60
C HIS A 65 -14.21 6.76 13.36
N GLN A 66 -13.30 6.91 14.32
CA GLN A 66 -12.96 5.81 15.26
C GLN A 66 -13.98 5.63 16.40
N THR A 67 -15.11 6.32 16.39
CA THR A 67 -16.23 6.02 17.29
C THR A 67 -17.13 4.96 16.66
N ARG A 68 -16.89 3.70 17.07
CA ARG A 68 -17.75 2.52 16.87
C ARG A 68 -17.88 1.99 15.43
N ALA A 69 -17.02 1.03 15.09
CA ALA A 69 -17.40 -0.05 14.18
C ALA A 69 -16.92 -1.40 14.75
N LYS A 70 -17.66 -1.86 15.75
CA LYS A 70 -17.63 -3.24 16.25
C LYS A 70 -18.59 -4.03 15.36
N TYR A 71 -18.13 -4.57 14.23
CA TYR A 71 -18.92 -5.51 13.44
C TYR A 71 -18.03 -6.58 12.82
N ASP A 72 -18.01 -7.74 13.49
CA ASP A 72 -18.09 -9.04 12.83
C ASP A 72 -19.23 -8.98 11.81
N GLN A 73 -18.93 -9.09 10.52
CA GLN A 73 -19.79 -9.80 9.57
C GLN A 73 -19.04 -10.05 8.26
N ALA A 74 -18.94 -11.33 7.95
CA ALA A 74 -18.49 -11.90 6.70
C ALA A 74 -19.36 -11.43 5.52
N SER A 75 -19.06 -10.25 4.99
CA SER A 75 -19.42 -9.89 3.61
C SER A 75 -18.21 -10.17 2.73
N VAL A 76 -18.43 -10.96 1.66
CA VAL A 76 -17.39 -11.37 0.71
C VAL A 76 -16.86 -10.12 0.04
N SER A 77 -15.72 -9.66 0.53
CA SER A 77 -15.09 -8.47 0.00
C SER A 77 -14.17 -8.83 -1.17
N PRO A 78 -14.13 -8.05 -2.27
CA PRO A 78 -13.44 -8.44 -3.51
C PRO A 78 -11.91 -8.61 -3.42
N ALA A 79 -11.33 -8.44 -2.23
CA ALA A 79 -9.92 -8.64 -1.94
C ALA A 79 -9.77 -9.20 -0.51
N PRO A 80 -8.65 -9.84 -0.14
CA PRO A 80 -8.38 -10.22 1.25
C PRO A 80 -8.18 -8.97 2.12
N TRP A 81 -9.18 -8.61 2.92
CA TRP A 81 -9.18 -7.39 3.75
C TRP A 81 -8.40 -7.56 5.05
N LYS A 82 -7.10 -7.79 4.91
CA LYS A 82 -6.16 -7.72 6.03
C LYS A 82 -4.92 -7.00 5.56
N CYS A 83 -4.98 -5.66 5.47
CA CYS A 83 -3.79 -4.82 5.31
C CYS A 83 -2.97 -4.73 6.60
N SER A 84 -2.73 -5.89 7.19
CA SER A 84 -1.86 -6.05 8.35
C SER A 84 -0.41 -5.87 7.95
N GLU A 85 0.45 -5.73 8.95
CA GLU A 85 1.90 -5.65 8.75
C GLU A 85 2.47 -6.85 8.01
N GLU A 86 1.99 -8.05 8.36
CA GLU A 86 2.41 -9.32 7.78
C GLU A 86 1.93 -9.45 6.34
N PHE A 87 0.76 -8.90 6.01
CA PHE A 87 0.30 -8.88 4.63
C PHE A 87 1.14 -7.93 3.78
N PHE A 88 1.37 -6.70 4.24
CA PHE A 88 2.21 -5.75 3.53
C PHE A 88 3.63 -6.29 3.32
N SER A 89 4.24 -6.87 4.36
CA SER A 89 5.55 -7.53 4.28
C SER A 89 5.58 -8.60 3.19
N ARG A 90 4.57 -9.48 3.14
CA ARG A 90 4.45 -10.51 2.10
C ARG A 90 4.25 -9.92 0.71
N GLN A 91 3.46 -8.86 0.56
CA GLN A 91 3.26 -8.21 -0.74
C GLN A 91 4.56 -7.62 -1.28
N ILE A 92 5.34 -6.97 -0.42
CA ILE A 92 6.67 -6.45 -0.76
C ILE A 92 7.60 -7.60 -1.16
N LYS A 93 7.69 -8.65 -0.33
CA LYS A 93 8.53 -9.82 -0.62
C LYS A 93 8.13 -10.52 -1.91
N ASN A 94 6.83 -10.57 -2.23
CA ASN A 94 6.34 -11.18 -3.46
C ASN A 94 6.71 -10.37 -4.71
N ARG A 95 6.77 -9.04 -4.59
CA ARG A 95 7.15 -8.12 -5.68
C ARG A 95 8.66 -7.93 -5.81
N ASP A 96 9.40 -8.08 -4.73
CA ASP A 96 10.87 -8.07 -4.73
C ASP A 96 11.42 -9.23 -5.60
N PRO A 97 12.25 -8.94 -6.62
CA PRO A 97 12.92 -9.97 -7.42
C PRO A 97 13.77 -10.95 -6.60
N LEU A 98 14.40 -10.49 -5.53
CA LEU A 98 15.28 -11.28 -4.67
C LEU A 98 14.52 -12.00 -3.53
N LYS A 99 13.23 -11.71 -3.35
CA LYS A 99 12.38 -12.27 -2.28
C LYS A 99 12.96 -12.04 -0.87
N ILE A 100 13.62 -10.90 -0.65
CA ILE A 100 14.18 -10.52 0.65
C ILE A 100 13.17 -9.64 1.39
N GLY A 101 12.69 -8.59 0.74
CA GLY A 101 11.86 -7.55 1.31
C GLY A 101 12.65 -6.52 2.12
N PHE A 102 12.02 -5.94 3.14
CA PHE A 102 12.70 -4.97 4.02
C PHE A 102 13.71 -5.63 4.95
N PRO A 103 14.82 -4.94 5.30
CA PRO A 103 15.88 -5.50 6.14
C PRO A 103 15.45 -5.76 7.59
N ASN A 104 14.45 -5.03 8.09
CA ASN A 104 13.86 -5.24 9.41
C ASN A 104 12.44 -4.66 9.49
N ILE A 105 11.75 -4.94 10.60
CA ILE A 105 10.36 -4.52 10.79
C ILE A 105 10.17 -3.00 10.90
N TRP A 106 11.17 -2.28 11.40
CA TRP A 106 11.09 -0.83 11.55
C TRP A 106 11.24 -0.11 10.22
N ALA A 107 12.08 -0.62 9.31
CA ALA A 107 12.14 -0.12 7.93
C ALA A 107 10.77 -0.25 7.25
N LEU A 108 10.14 -1.42 7.41
CA LEU A 108 8.81 -1.66 6.89
C LEU A 108 7.76 -0.69 7.48
N ARG A 109 7.75 -0.52 8.80
CA ARG A 109 6.81 0.39 9.49
C ARG A 109 6.99 1.84 9.06
N LEU A 110 8.24 2.31 9.00
CA LEU A 110 8.56 3.65 8.52
C LEU A 110 7.98 3.87 7.12
N VAL A 111 8.24 2.95 6.19
CA VAL A 111 7.72 3.10 4.81
C VAL A 111 6.20 3.09 4.77
N ARG A 112 5.53 2.25 5.58
CA ARG A 112 4.06 2.27 5.70
C ARG A 112 3.52 3.61 6.20
N GLU A 113 4.19 4.25 7.15
CA GLU A 113 3.81 5.59 7.65
C GLU A 113 4.05 6.69 6.60
N LEU A 114 5.16 6.61 5.87
CA LEU A 114 5.46 7.57 4.79
C LEU A 114 4.47 7.48 3.62
N LEU A 115 3.92 6.28 3.38
CA LEU A 115 2.99 5.96 2.29
C LEU A 115 1.51 5.98 2.71
N GLN A 116 1.16 6.57 3.85
CA GLN A 116 -0.25 6.78 4.18
C GLN A 116 -0.93 7.58 3.06
N TRP A 117 -2.08 7.08 2.59
CA TRP A 117 -2.84 7.70 1.51
C TRP A 117 -3.27 9.13 1.86
N ASN A 118 -3.84 9.31 3.05
CA ASN A 118 -4.28 10.61 3.52
C ASN A 118 -3.07 11.46 3.96
N PRO A 119 -2.88 12.66 3.40
CA PRO A 119 -1.80 13.55 3.78
C PRO A 119 -1.65 13.83 5.27
N GLU A 120 -2.78 14.03 5.97
CA GLU A 120 -2.83 14.37 7.40
C GLU A 120 -2.42 13.22 8.32
N ASP A 121 -2.41 11.98 7.79
CA ASP A 121 -1.99 10.80 8.54
C ASP A 121 -0.51 10.49 8.39
N ARG A 122 0.19 11.22 7.49
CA ARG A 122 1.64 11.05 7.28
C ARG A 122 2.42 11.85 8.32
N PRO A 123 3.54 11.32 8.82
CA PRO A 123 4.39 12.06 9.74
C PRO A 123 5.01 13.29 9.05
N SER A 124 5.25 14.33 9.83
CA SER A 124 6.16 15.41 9.47
C SER A 124 7.61 14.90 9.37
N VAL A 125 8.52 15.75 8.86
CA VAL A 125 9.94 15.41 8.78
C VAL A 125 10.52 15.13 10.17
N ASP A 126 10.23 16.00 11.15
CA ASP A 126 10.76 15.90 12.51
C ASP A 126 10.24 14.66 13.24
N GLU A 127 9.00 14.25 12.98
CA GLU A 127 8.41 13.02 13.53
C GLU A 127 9.04 11.78 12.87
N ALA A 128 9.20 11.79 11.55
CA ALA A 128 9.81 10.68 10.83
C ALA A 128 11.25 10.43 11.27
N LEU A 129 12.04 11.48 11.52
CA LEU A 129 13.42 11.35 12.00
C LEU A 129 13.53 10.76 13.41
N LYS A 130 12.45 10.84 14.21
CA LYS A 130 12.35 10.21 15.54
C LYS A 130 11.85 8.76 15.47
N HIS A 131 11.54 8.25 14.28
CA HIS A 131 11.04 6.89 14.12
C HIS A 131 12.07 5.86 14.61
N PRO A 132 11.66 4.76 15.30
CA PRO A 132 12.58 3.77 15.87
C PRO A 132 13.60 3.16 14.90
N TYR A 133 13.28 3.16 13.60
CA TYR A 133 14.22 2.76 12.54
C TYR A 133 15.59 3.46 12.65
N PHE A 134 15.61 4.74 13.01
CA PHE A 134 16.85 5.52 13.15
C PHE A 134 17.54 5.37 14.51
N SER A 135 16.88 4.73 15.47
CA SER A 135 17.41 4.51 16.83
C SER A 135 18.00 3.12 17.03
N GLN A 136 17.83 2.21 16.06
CA GLN A 136 18.48 0.90 16.09
C GLN A 136 19.95 1.05 15.65
N ARG A 137 20.86 1.00 16.61
CA ARG A 137 22.30 0.77 16.37
C ARG A 137 22.66 -0.63 16.81
#